data_AF-A0A0V7Z6B8-F1
#
_entry.id   AF-A0A0V7Z6B8-F1
#
_cell.length_a   1.000
_cell.length_b   1.000
_cell.length_c   1.000
_cell.angle_alpha   90.00
_cell.angle_beta   90.00
_cell.angle_gamma   90.00
#
_symmetry.space_group_name_H-M   'P 1'
#
loop_
_entity.id
_entity.type
_entity.pdbx_description
1 polymer ?
#
loop_
_entity_poly.entity_id
_entity_poly.type
_entity_poly.pdbx_seq_one_letter_code
_entity_poly.pdbx_strand_id
1 'polypeptide(L)'
;MSLSEDEIEARLAALRRQREALDREIADLVLYLELGRRLSGSVGGPAPADRGRGGPGHPARPAPESAAVVAHDTPVDAGLPRRARPVSDPTGFEAWDPPPRETRHGPAHPEEADGIPPAIAFTEDAAAARRYGRALVEAACAGILEAGRPLHAGEILEILVARGFTLPGRDPVAALNTRLWKRSGPGGPLRRVAEATYALAGDSRPGQSYDPEA
;
A
#
# COMPACT_ATOMS: atom_id res chain seq x y z
N MET A 1 36.93 9.34 12.45
CA MET A 1 38.00 8.41 12.06
C MET A 1 37.67 7.95 10.65
N SER A 2 38.38 8.48 9.65
CA SER A 2 38.22 8.06 8.25
C SER A 2 38.80 6.66 8.06
N LEU A 3 38.06 5.78 7.39
CA LEU A 3 38.57 4.46 7.00
C LEU A 3 39.78 4.64 6.08
N SER A 4 40.81 3.83 6.27
CA SER A 4 41.95 3.76 5.36
C SER A 4 41.52 3.18 4.00
N GLU A 5 42.27 3.47 2.94
CA GLU A 5 42.01 2.99 1.59
C GLU A 5 41.94 1.44 1.54
N ASP A 6 42.87 0.77 2.22
CA ASP A 6 42.89 -0.70 2.35
C ASP A 6 41.63 -1.26 3.01
N GLU A 7 41.10 -0.59 4.05
CA GLU A 7 39.86 -1.00 4.72
C GLU A 7 38.64 -0.82 3.81
N ILE A 8 38.64 0.24 2.99
CA ILE A 8 37.59 0.48 2.00
C ILE A 8 37.61 -0.61 0.93
N GLU A 9 38.79 -0.96 0.40
CA GLU A 9 38.94 -2.04 -0.58
C GLU A 9 38.52 -3.39 -0.02
N ALA A 10 38.94 -3.71 1.21
CA ALA A 10 38.56 -4.95 1.89
C ALA A 10 37.04 -5.03 2.09
N ARG A 11 36.41 -3.92 2.49
CA ARG A 11 34.95 -3.84 2.65
C ARG A 11 34.23 -3.98 1.30
N LEU A 12 34.75 -3.37 0.24
CA LEU A 12 34.18 -3.48 -1.10
C LEU A 12 34.27 -4.92 -1.64
N ALA A 13 35.39 -5.60 -1.41
CA ALA A 13 35.55 -7.01 -1.78
C ALA A 13 34.59 -7.91 -0.99
N ALA A 14 34.39 -7.64 0.31
CA ALA A 14 33.42 -8.37 1.13
C ALA A 14 31.98 -8.19 0.62
N LEU A 15 31.58 -6.95 0.29
CA LEU A 15 30.26 -6.65 -0.26
C LEU A 15 30.02 -7.33 -1.61
N ARG A 16 31.04 -7.39 -2.48
CA ARG A 16 30.95 -8.11 -3.76
C ARG A 16 30.70 -9.61 -3.55
N ARG A 17 31.44 -10.25 -2.65
CA ARG A 17 31.21 -11.66 -2.28
C ARG A 17 29.82 -11.89 -1.70
N GLN A 18 29.34 -10.98 -0.85
CA GLN A 18 28.00 -11.06 -0.27
C GLN A 18 26.93 -10.98 -1.36
N ARG A 19 27.09 -10.06 -2.32
CA ARG A 19 26.18 -9.94 -3.46
C ARG A 19 26.14 -11.24 -4.27
N GLU A 20 27.29 -11.81 -4.62
CA GLU A 20 27.36 -13.07 -5.36
C GLU A 20 26.73 -14.25 -4.61
N ALA A 21 26.79 -14.25 -3.28
CA ALA A 21 26.13 -15.27 -2.46
C ALA A 21 24.60 -15.11 -2.52
N LEU A 22 24.10 -13.89 -2.39
CA LEU A 22 22.66 -13.59 -2.52
C LEU A 22 22.13 -13.91 -3.91
N ASP A 23 22.87 -13.58 -4.96
CA ASP A 23 22.46 -13.86 -6.34
C ASP A 23 22.32 -15.38 -6.59
N ARG A 24 23.18 -16.20 -5.98
CA ARG A 24 23.06 -17.67 -6.01
C ARG A 24 21.83 -18.18 -5.25
N GLU A 25 21.59 -17.67 -4.05
CA GLU A 25 20.42 -18.04 -3.25
C GLU A 25 19.10 -17.68 -3.96
N ILE A 26 19.05 -16.51 -4.59
CA ILE A 26 17.89 -16.08 -5.40
C ILE A 26 17.68 -17.05 -6.57
N ALA A 27 18.74 -17.42 -7.28
CA ALA A 27 18.64 -18.36 -8.41
C ALA A 27 18.10 -19.72 -7.96
N ASP A 28 18.58 -20.24 -6.83
CA ASP A 28 18.11 -21.50 -6.25
C ASP A 28 16.62 -21.42 -5.86
N LEU A 29 16.21 -20.35 -5.19
CA LEU A 29 14.80 -20.16 -4.81
C LEU A 29 13.88 -20.01 -6.01
N VAL A 30 14.31 -19.31 -7.07
CA VAL A 30 13.56 -19.22 -8.33
C VAL A 30 13.39 -20.60 -8.95
N LEU A 31 14.46 -21.40 -9.00
CA LEU A 31 14.39 -22.78 -9.49
C LEU A 31 13.39 -23.63 -8.70
N TYR A 32 13.40 -23.54 -7.36
CA TYR A 32 12.44 -24.25 -6.51
C TYR A 32 11.00 -23.82 -6.77
N LEU A 33 10.74 -22.51 -6.95
CA LEU A 33 9.41 -22.01 -7.27
C LEU A 33 8.92 -22.48 -8.63
N GLU A 34 9.79 -22.51 -9.65
CA GLU A 34 9.45 -23.04 -10.97
C GLU A 34 9.12 -24.52 -10.93
N LEU A 35 9.89 -25.31 -10.17
CA LEU A 35 9.59 -26.72 -9.94
C LEU A 35 8.23 -26.91 -9.27
N GLY A 36 7.96 -26.13 -8.21
CA GLY A 36 6.66 -26.12 -7.54
C GLY A 36 5.50 -25.82 -8.49
N ARG A 37 5.64 -24.82 -9.36
CA ARG A 37 4.63 -24.48 -10.39
C ARG A 37 4.41 -25.63 -11.38
N ARG A 38 5.47 -26.32 -11.81
CA ARG A 38 5.36 -27.47 -12.73
C ARG A 38 4.64 -28.65 -12.08
N LEU A 39 4.97 -28.95 -10.82
CA LEU A 39 4.34 -30.03 -10.06
C LEU A 39 2.87 -29.71 -9.73
N SER A 40 2.54 -28.48 -9.32
CA SER A 40 1.15 -28.07 -9.08
C SER A 40 0.33 -28.00 -10.38
N GLY A 41 0.96 -27.59 -11.49
CA GLY A 41 0.33 -27.54 -12.81
C GLY A 41 0.02 -28.92 -13.41
N SER A 42 0.72 -29.98 -12.97
CA SER A 42 0.42 -31.34 -13.43
C SER A 42 -0.68 -32.05 -12.62
N VAL A 43 -1.08 -31.51 -11.47
CA VAL A 43 -2.13 -32.10 -10.60
C VAL A 43 -3.53 -31.53 -10.89
N GLY A 44 -3.64 -30.50 -11.75
CA GLY A 44 -4.91 -29.81 -12.04
C GLY A 44 -5.13 -29.43 -13.50
N GLY A 45 -4.57 -30.17 -14.47
CA GLY A 45 -4.82 -29.94 -15.89
C GLY A 45 -6.10 -30.64 -16.37
N PRO A 46 -7.01 -29.94 -17.10
CA PRO A 46 -8.19 -30.56 -17.71
C PRO A 46 -7.77 -31.53 -18.82
N ALA A 47 -8.58 -32.59 -18.98
CA ALA A 47 -8.40 -33.64 -19.99
C ALA A 47 -8.11 -33.05 -21.39
N PRO A 48 -7.21 -33.67 -22.18
CA PRO A 48 -6.91 -33.20 -23.52
C PRO A 48 -8.19 -33.27 -24.36
N ALA A 49 -8.63 -32.11 -24.85
CA ALA A 49 -9.72 -32.02 -25.81
C ALA A 49 -9.31 -32.80 -27.07
N ASP A 50 -10.02 -33.91 -27.24
CA ASP A 50 -10.03 -34.79 -28.39
C ASP A 50 -10.23 -34.00 -29.69
N ARG A 51 -9.20 -33.99 -30.55
CA ARG A 51 -9.31 -33.55 -31.95
C ARG A 51 -9.56 -34.79 -32.81
N GLY A 52 -10.83 -35.07 -33.11
CA GLY A 52 -11.19 -36.15 -34.03
C GLY A 52 -12.64 -36.18 -34.53
N ARG A 53 -12.91 -35.41 -35.60
CA ARG A 53 -13.57 -35.89 -36.84
C ARG A 53 -14.97 -36.57 -36.77
N GLY A 54 -16.02 -35.78 -37.02
CA GLY A 54 -17.04 -35.94 -38.09
C GLY A 54 -18.03 -37.12 -38.14
N GLY A 55 -19.34 -36.83 -38.14
CA GLY A 55 -20.40 -37.71 -38.67
C GLY A 55 -21.84 -37.31 -38.27
N PRO A 56 -22.85 -37.24 -39.18
CA PRO A 56 -24.14 -36.55 -38.94
C PRO A 56 -25.38 -37.46 -38.74
N GLY A 57 -26.47 -36.90 -38.15
CA GLY A 57 -27.86 -37.31 -38.44
C GLY A 57 -28.81 -37.63 -37.26
N HIS A 58 -29.62 -36.63 -36.85
CA HIS A 58 -31.06 -36.57 -36.41
C HIS A 58 -31.86 -37.81 -35.87
N PRO A 59 -33.08 -37.63 -35.25
CA PRO A 59 -33.78 -36.44 -34.73
C PRO A 59 -34.44 -36.59 -33.31
N ALA A 60 -35.11 -35.50 -32.91
CA ALA A 60 -35.84 -35.19 -31.67
C ALA A 60 -36.94 -36.16 -31.17
N ARG A 61 -37.28 -36.11 -29.85
CA ARG A 61 -38.61 -35.78 -29.24
C ARG A 61 -38.63 -36.00 -27.69
N PRO A 62 -39.72 -35.68 -26.93
CA PRO A 62 -39.95 -34.44 -26.16
C PRO A 62 -39.96 -34.61 -24.62
N ALA A 63 -40.10 -33.49 -23.91
CA ALA A 63 -40.35 -33.39 -22.47
C ALA A 63 -41.79 -33.80 -22.06
N PRO A 64 -42.02 -34.17 -20.79
CA PRO A 64 -43.33 -34.05 -20.17
C PRO A 64 -43.38 -32.94 -19.10
N GLU A 65 -44.35 -32.03 -19.26
CA GLU A 65 -44.94 -31.20 -18.21
C GLU A 65 -46.08 -31.96 -17.51
N SER A 66 -46.37 -31.57 -16.25
CA SER A 66 -47.67 -31.58 -15.52
C SER A 66 -47.58 -32.26 -14.15
N ALA A 67 -48.30 -31.87 -13.11
CA ALA A 67 -49.05 -30.67 -12.73
C ALA A 67 -49.64 -30.99 -11.34
N ALA A 68 -49.56 -30.03 -10.40
CA ALA A 68 -50.47 -29.79 -9.26
C ALA A 68 -50.73 -30.97 -8.27
N VAL A 69 -51.19 -30.82 -7.01
CA VAL A 69 -52.21 -29.93 -6.46
C VAL A 69 -52.17 -29.98 -4.90
N VAL A 70 -52.67 -28.90 -4.26
CA VAL A 70 -53.27 -28.73 -2.90
C VAL A 70 -52.38 -28.97 -1.66
N ALA A 71 -51.89 -27.95 -0.95
CA ALA A 71 -52.55 -27.01 0.00
C ALA A 71 -52.96 -27.63 1.35
N HIS A 72 -52.41 -27.07 2.44
CA HIS A 72 -53.12 -26.91 3.71
C HIS A 72 -52.65 -25.65 4.42
N ASP A 73 -53.66 -24.99 5.01
CA ASP A 73 -53.69 -23.72 5.70
C ASP A 73 -52.70 -23.54 6.86
N THR A 74 -52.31 -22.27 7.01
CA THR A 74 -51.90 -21.48 8.20
C THR A 74 -52.72 -21.71 9.48
N PRO A 75 -52.44 -21.07 10.65
CA PRO A 75 -51.26 -20.34 11.16
C PRO A 75 -50.88 -20.71 12.63
N VAL A 76 -49.61 -20.58 13.06
CA VAL A 76 -49.29 -20.29 14.48
C VAL A 76 -48.04 -19.41 14.60
N ASP A 77 -48.28 -18.29 15.26
CA ASP A 77 -47.36 -17.28 15.77
C ASP A 77 -46.46 -17.85 16.88
N ALA A 78 -45.13 -17.69 16.78
CA ALA A 78 -44.21 -17.63 17.91
C ALA A 78 -42.75 -17.38 17.46
N GLY A 79 -42.22 -16.21 17.81
CA GLY A 79 -40.82 -16.11 18.23
C GLY A 79 -39.79 -15.74 17.16
N LEU A 80 -39.79 -14.48 16.71
CA LEU A 80 -38.59 -13.87 16.14
C LEU A 80 -37.53 -13.68 17.25
N PRO A 81 -36.31 -14.24 17.14
CA PRO A 81 -35.20 -13.73 17.94
C PRO A 81 -34.81 -12.36 17.40
N ARG A 82 -35.23 -11.36 18.16
CA ARG A 82 -34.75 -9.98 18.26
C ARG A 82 -33.24 -9.90 17.94
N ARG A 83 -32.87 -9.67 16.67
CA ARG A 83 -31.50 -9.29 16.33
C ARG A 83 -31.28 -7.87 16.82
N ALA A 84 -30.46 -7.77 17.85
CA ALA A 84 -29.97 -6.53 18.42
C ALA A 84 -29.39 -5.64 17.31
N ARG A 85 -29.91 -4.41 17.23
CA ARG A 85 -29.21 -3.28 16.60
C ARG A 85 -27.92 -3.05 17.39
N PRO A 86 -26.74 -3.01 16.76
CA PRO A 86 -25.62 -2.30 17.35
C PRO A 86 -25.93 -0.80 17.24
N VAL A 87 -26.39 -0.22 18.35
CA VAL A 87 -26.28 1.21 18.60
C VAL A 87 -24.80 1.46 18.90
N SER A 88 -24.06 1.95 17.90
CA SER A 88 -22.76 2.56 18.17
C SER A 88 -23.01 4.06 18.22
N ASP A 89 -23.30 4.55 19.43
CA ASP A 89 -23.14 5.97 19.71
C ASP A 89 -21.64 6.26 19.95
N PRO A 90 -21.13 7.40 19.47
CA PRO A 90 -19.70 7.68 19.40
C PRO A 90 -19.26 8.55 20.58
N THR A 91 -18.80 7.95 21.67
CA THR A 91 -18.17 8.71 22.76
C THR A 91 -17.15 7.86 23.48
N GLY A 92 -15.91 7.97 23.00
CA GLY A 92 -14.72 7.36 23.59
C GLY A 92 -13.46 8.02 23.04
N PHE A 93 -13.46 9.36 22.95
CA PHE A 93 -12.21 10.10 22.88
C PHE A 93 -11.57 10.00 24.25
N GLU A 94 -10.67 9.03 24.38
CA GLU A 94 -9.72 8.98 25.48
C GLU A 94 -8.88 10.26 25.39
N ALA A 95 -9.17 11.19 26.31
CA ALA A 95 -8.47 12.45 26.45
C ALA A 95 -7.00 12.14 26.77
N TRP A 96 -6.14 12.26 25.76
CA TRP A 96 -4.70 12.23 25.97
C TRP A 96 -4.29 13.56 26.60
N ASP A 97 -4.12 13.57 27.92
CA ASP A 97 -3.47 14.67 28.63
C ASP A 97 -2.04 14.86 28.07
N PRO A 98 -1.65 16.06 27.62
CA PRO A 98 -0.26 16.33 27.28
C PRO A 98 0.57 16.35 28.58
N PRO A 99 1.74 15.67 28.63
CA PRO A 99 2.61 15.78 29.79
C PRO A 99 3.16 17.22 29.92
N PRO A 100 3.40 17.71 31.14
CA PRO A 100 3.95 19.04 31.37
C PRO A 100 5.35 19.16 30.75
N ARG A 101 5.57 20.27 30.04
CA ARG A 101 6.86 20.66 29.48
C ARG A 101 7.84 20.97 30.61
N GLU A 102 8.67 20.00 30.99
CA GLU A 102 9.90 20.30 31.73
C GLU A 102 10.94 20.89 30.77
N THR A 103 11.12 22.20 30.88
CA THR A 103 12.31 22.92 30.42
C THR A 103 13.55 22.36 31.13
N ARG A 104 14.34 21.55 30.41
CA ARG A 104 15.75 21.34 30.74
C ARG A 104 16.61 21.80 29.58
N HIS A 105 17.33 22.89 29.82
CA HIS A 105 18.49 23.32 29.05
C HIS A 105 19.53 22.19 29.07
N GLY A 106 19.69 21.51 27.94
CA GLY A 106 20.84 20.67 27.60
C GLY A 106 21.66 21.34 26.50
N PRO A 107 22.98 21.10 26.41
CA PRO A 107 23.88 21.88 25.58
C PRO A 107 23.53 21.73 24.09
N ALA A 108 23.72 22.83 23.35
CA ALA A 108 23.40 22.99 21.94
C ALA A 108 23.83 21.78 21.10
N HIS A 109 22.85 21.17 20.43
CA HIS A 109 23.09 20.25 19.31
C HIS A 109 23.85 21.01 18.21
N PRO A 110 25.01 20.50 17.74
CA PRO A 110 25.55 20.99 16.49
C PRO A 110 24.69 20.43 15.35
N GLU A 111 24.07 21.36 14.64
CA GLU A 111 23.81 21.37 13.20
C GLU A 111 22.87 20.29 12.63
N GLU A 112 21.69 20.80 12.28
CA GLU A 112 20.97 20.50 11.04
C GLU A 112 21.92 20.11 9.91
N ALA A 113 22.04 18.81 9.66
CA ALA A 113 22.42 18.36 8.33
C ALA A 113 21.14 18.31 7.49
N ASP A 114 21.00 19.27 6.58
CA ASP A 114 20.08 19.32 5.43
C ASP A 114 20.28 18.14 4.45
N GLY A 115 20.54 16.94 4.97
CA GLY A 115 20.77 15.73 4.22
C GLY A 115 19.57 14.80 4.34
N ILE A 116 19.09 14.32 3.19
CA ILE A 116 18.09 13.25 3.16
C ILE A 116 18.62 12.07 3.97
N PRO A 117 17.87 11.58 4.97
CA PRO A 117 18.31 10.43 5.74
C PRO A 117 18.56 9.25 4.79
N PRO A 118 19.63 8.47 4.98
CA PRO A 118 19.93 7.37 4.07
C PRO A 118 18.75 6.40 4.02
N ALA A 119 18.48 5.85 2.83
CA ALA A 119 17.48 4.81 2.64
C ALA A 119 17.94 3.53 3.33
N ILE A 120 17.70 3.42 4.63
CA ILE A 120 18.06 2.24 5.41
C ILE A 120 17.00 1.17 5.14
N ALA A 121 17.46 -0.04 4.80
CA ALA A 121 16.61 -1.21 4.74
C ALA A 121 15.89 -1.36 6.10
N PHE A 122 14.56 -1.46 6.07
CA PHE A 122 13.66 -1.39 7.22
C PHE A 122 13.90 -2.46 8.32
N THR A 123 14.92 -3.31 8.19
CA THR A 123 15.23 -4.47 9.03
C THR A 123 16.24 -4.21 10.16
N GLU A 124 16.98 -3.10 10.17
CA GLU A 124 18.07 -2.87 11.15
C GLU A 124 17.79 -1.77 12.19
N ASP A 125 17.00 -0.75 11.86
CA ASP A 125 16.64 0.33 12.81
C ASP A 125 15.21 0.87 12.55
N ALA A 126 14.28 0.49 13.44
CA ALA A 126 12.89 0.94 13.40
C ALA A 126 12.73 2.45 13.65
N ALA A 127 13.63 3.08 14.41
CA ALA A 127 13.61 4.52 14.65
C ALA A 127 14.10 5.28 13.41
N ALA A 128 15.16 4.81 12.74
CA ALA A 128 15.57 5.35 11.44
C ALA A 128 14.47 5.20 10.39
N ALA A 129 13.83 4.04 10.28
CA ALA A 129 12.71 3.82 9.37
C ALA A 129 11.56 4.83 9.56
N ARG A 130 11.23 5.15 10.82
CA ARG A 130 10.22 6.16 11.15
C ARG A 130 10.69 7.57 10.80
N ARG A 131 11.95 7.93 11.07
CA ARG A 131 12.54 9.22 10.68
C ARG A 131 12.53 9.40 9.17
N TYR A 132 12.99 8.40 8.42
CA TYR A 132 12.94 8.37 6.97
C TYR A 132 11.51 8.51 6.44
N GLY A 133 10.57 7.78 7.03
CA GLY A 133 9.15 7.91 6.70
C GLY A 133 8.57 9.31 6.93
N ARG A 134 9.01 10.02 7.98
CA ARG A 134 8.60 11.42 8.23
C ARG A 134 9.23 12.38 7.22
N ALA A 135 10.54 12.30 7.01
CA ALA A 135 11.26 13.12 6.04
C ALA A 135 10.69 12.97 4.61
N LEU A 136 10.29 11.75 4.23
CA LEU A 136 9.62 11.49 2.96
C LEU A 136 8.27 12.21 2.83
N VAL A 137 7.47 12.23 3.90
CA VAL A 137 6.17 12.91 3.91
C VAL A 137 6.37 14.43 3.89
N GLU A 138 7.35 14.95 4.63
CA GLU A 138 7.71 16.38 4.61
C GLU A 138 8.16 16.82 3.22
N ALA A 139 9.05 16.05 2.58
CA ALA A 139 9.51 16.32 1.21
C ALA A 139 8.39 16.23 0.17
N ALA A 140 7.42 15.32 0.36
CA ALA A 140 6.22 15.25 -0.48
C ALA A 140 5.34 16.49 -0.30
N CYS A 141 5.15 16.96 0.93
CA CYS A 141 4.40 18.18 1.21
C CYS A 141 5.08 19.41 0.59
N ALA A 142 6.41 19.52 0.72
CA ALA A 142 7.20 20.58 0.09
C ALA A 142 7.05 20.56 -1.44
N GLY A 143 7.11 19.38 -2.07
CA GLY A 143 6.89 19.26 -3.51
C GLY A 143 5.50 19.71 -3.97
N ILE A 144 4.45 19.39 -3.21
CA ILE A 144 3.09 19.87 -3.50
C ILE A 144 2.98 21.40 -3.30
N LEU A 145 3.60 21.92 -2.24
CA LEU A 145 3.62 23.36 -1.95
C LEU A 145 4.28 24.14 -3.09
N GLU A 146 5.46 23.72 -3.52
CA GLU A 146 6.22 24.33 -4.62
C GLU A 146 5.47 24.26 -5.94
N ALA A 147 4.78 23.15 -6.22
CA ALA A 147 3.97 23.00 -7.42
C ALA A 147 2.72 23.89 -7.42
N GLY A 148 2.25 24.32 -6.24
CA GLY A 148 1.07 25.17 -6.09
C GLY A 148 -0.24 24.55 -6.60
N ARG A 149 -0.27 23.23 -6.78
CA ARG A 149 -1.41 22.43 -7.26
C ARG A 149 -1.41 21.02 -6.65
N PRO A 150 -2.56 20.32 -6.61
CA PRO A 150 -2.57 18.90 -6.27
C PRO A 150 -1.71 18.08 -7.24
N LEU A 151 -1.02 17.08 -6.71
CA LEU A 151 -0.13 16.20 -7.47
C LEU A 151 -0.54 14.74 -7.33
N HIS A 152 -0.42 13.99 -8.42
CA HIS A 152 -0.56 12.53 -8.41
C HIS A 152 0.66 11.89 -7.71
N ALA A 153 0.47 10.72 -7.08
CA ALA A 153 1.53 10.00 -6.38
C ALA A 153 2.75 9.71 -7.28
N GLY A 154 2.54 9.51 -8.58
CA GLY A 154 3.62 9.38 -9.57
C GLY A 154 4.47 10.65 -9.70
N GLU A 155 3.83 11.82 -9.81
CA GLU A 155 4.53 13.11 -9.89
C GLU A 155 5.29 13.40 -8.58
N ILE A 156 4.66 13.11 -7.44
CA ILE A 156 5.31 13.24 -6.13
C ILE A 156 6.54 12.32 -6.04
N LEU A 157 6.43 11.09 -6.57
CA LEU A 157 7.54 10.15 -6.60
C LEU A 157 8.72 10.69 -7.42
N GLU A 158 8.47 11.27 -8.59
CA GLU A 158 9.52 11.86 -9.43
C GLU A 158 10.28 12.95 -8.68
N ILE A 159 9.56 13.83 -7.99
CA ILE A 159 10.14 14.88 -7.14
C ILE A 159 10.98 14.28 -6.01
N LEU A 160 10.48 13.23 -5.34
CA LEU A 160 11.18 12.56 -4.26
C LEU A 160 12.46 11.85 -4.74
N VAL A 161 12.41 11.18 -5.90
CA VAL A 161 13.57 10.52 -6.51
C VAL A 161 14.61 11.54 -6.95
N ALA A 162 14.19 12.66 -7.56
CA ALA A 162 15.08 13.76 -7.92
C ALA A 162 15.80 14.36 -6.71
N ARG A 163 15.17 14.31 -5.53
CA ARG A 163 15.78 14.70 -4.26
C ARG A 163 16.72 13.63 -3.72
N GLY A 164 16.53 12.36 -4.03
CA GLY A 164 17.37 11.25 -3.57
C GLY A 164 16.66 10.27 -2.62
N PHE A 165 15.35 10.41 -2.43
CA PHE A 165 14.56 9.43 -1.72
C PHE A 165 14.34 8.18 -2.59
N THR A 166 14.49 7.01 -1.98
CA THR A 166 14.10 5.73 -2.58
C THR A 166 12.95 5.09 -1.79
N LEU A 167 12.07 4.39 -2.50
CA LEU A 167 10.99 3.61 -1.90
C LEU A 167 11.24 2.12 -2.17
N PRO A 168 11.23 1.26 -1.14
CA PRO A 168 11.39 -0.17 -1.33
C PRO A 168 10.11 -0.77 -1.91
N GLY A 169 10.27 -1.81 -2.74
CA GLY A 169 9.17 -2.62 -3.28
C GLY A 169 9.17 -2.69 -4.81
N ARG A 170 8.33 -3.58 -5.34
CA ARG A 170 8.18 -3.80 -6.80
C ARG A 170 7.46 -2.64 -7.50
N ASP A 171 6.55 -1.96 -6.79
CA ASP A 171 5.83 -0.79 -7.28
C ASP A 171 6.02 0.37 -6.29
N PRO A 172 6.93 1.31 -6.60
CA PRO A 172 7.22 2.45 -5.72
C PRO A 172 6.06 3.46 -5.67
N VAL A 173 5.24 3.56 -6.73
CA VAL A 173 4.08 4.47 -6.76
C VAL A 173 3.00 3.96 -5.83
N ALA A 174 2.66 2.66 -5.89
CA ALA A 174 1.68 2.06 -4.98
C ALA A 174 2.16 2.10 -3.51
N ALA A 175 3.46 1.88 -3.28
CA ALA A 175 4.07 1.99 -1.96
C ALA A 175 3.96 3.42 -1.40
N LEU A 176 4.27 4.43 -2.21
CA LEU A 176 4.10 5.83 -1.84
C LEU A 176 2.63 6.16 -1.57
N ASN A 177 1.74 5.79 -2.48
CA ASN A 177 0.30 6.03 -2.36
C ASN A 177 -0.26 5.50 -1.03
N THR A 178 0.10 4.28 -0.65
CA THR A 178 -0.31 3.69 0.63
C THR A 178 0.19 4.49 1.83
N ARG A 179 1.40 5.06 1.76
CA ARG A 179 1.97 5.89 2.83
C ARG A 179 1.27 7.24 2.92
N LEU A 180 1.04 7.90 1.79
CA LEU A 180 0.40 9.21 1.73
C LEU A 180 -1.07 9.12 2.17
N TRP A 181 -1.80 8.09 1.74
CA TRP A 181 -3.16 7.82 2.24
C TRP A 181 -3.15 7.79 3.77
N LYS A 182 -2.30 6.97 4.40
CA LYS A 182 -2.21 6.82 5.86
C LYS A 182 -1.89 8.13 6.60
N ARG A 183 -1.51 9.19 5.88
CA ARG A 183 -1.22 10.53 6.41
C ARG A 183 -2.22 11.59 5.94
N SER A 184 -3.20 11.21 5.13
CA SER A 184 -4.25 12.09 4.60
C SER A 184 -5.53 12.11 5.46
N GLY A 185 -5.46 11.64 6.71
CA GLY A 185 -6.59 11.60 7.64
C GLY A 185 -6.87 12.95 8.32
N PRO A 186 -7.89 13.02 9.19
CA PRO A 186 -8.23 14.22 9.95
C PRO A 186 -7.01 14.75 10.73
N GLY A 187 -6.66 16.02 10.52
CA GLY A 187 -5.49 16.66 11.14
C GLY A 187 -4.14 16.28 10.52
N GLY A 188 -4.12 15.51 9.43
CA GLY A 188 -2.92 15.21 8.66
C GLY A 188 -2.47 16.38 7.77
N PRO A 189 -1.20 16.42 7.34
CA PRO A 189 -0.67 17.49 6.49
C PRO A 189 -1.20 17.44 5.05
N LEU A 190 -1.77 16.30 4.66
CA LEU A 190 -2.25 16.04 3.31
C LEU A 190 -3.77 15.80 3.33
N ARG A 191 -4.41 16.07 2.21
CA ARG A 191 -5.75 15.60 1.88
C ARG A 191 -5.71 14.89 0.54
N ARG A 192 -6.48 13.82 0.41
CA ARG A 192 -6.66 13.13 -0.87
C ARG A 192 -7.82 13.78 -1.62
N VAL A 193 -7.56 14.29 -2.82
CA VAL A 193 -8.55 15.00 -3.65
C VAL A 193 -9.09 14.16 -4.81
N ALA A 194 -8.34 13.14 -5.25
CA ALA A 194 -8.77 12.17 -6.25
C ALA A 194 -8.01 10.84 -6.08
N GLU A 195 -8.12 9.92 -7.05
CA GLU A 195 -7.36 8.67 -7.03
C GLU A 195 -5.87 8.97 -7.04
N ALA A 196 -5.16 8.50 -6.01
CA ALA A 196 -3.75 8.74 -5.76
C ALA A 196 -3.28 10.21 -5.92
N THR A 197 -4.18 11.18 -5.80
CA THR A 197 -3.88 12.61 -5.98
C THR A 197 -4.03 13.35 -4.65
N TYR A 198 -2.99 14.08 -4.28
CA TYR A 198 -2.83 14.66 -2.96
C TYR A 198 -2.65 16.18 -3.04
N ALA A 199 -3.25 16.88 -2.09
CA ALA A 199 -3.08 18.32 -1.87
C ALA A 199 -2.72 18.57 -0.40
N LEU A 200 -2.23 19.77 -0.07
CA LEU A 200 -2.03 20.16 1.32
C LEU A 200 -3.38 20.36 2.02
N ALA A 201 -3.48 19.91 3.27
CA ALA A 201 -4.73 19.99 4.03
C ALA A 201 -5.13 21.45 4.37
N GLY A 202 -4.17 22.38 4.45
CA GLY A 202 -4.38 23.80 4.73
C GLY A 202 -4.66 24.68 3.52
N ASP A 203 -4.38 24.21 2.30
CA ASP A 203 -4.61 24.98 1.06
C ASP A 203 -6.03 24.80 0.56
N SER A 204 -7.01 25.20 1.36
CA SER A 204 -8.28 25.63 0.80
C SER A 204 -8.03 27.03 0.25
N ARG A 205 -7.69 27.18 -1.03
CA ARG A 205 -7.82 28.51 -1.66
C ARG A 205 -9.29 28.92 -1.53
N PRO A 206 -9.63 29.97 -0.76
CA PRO A 206 -10.99 30.50 -0.78
C PRO A 206 -11.13 31.26 -2.10
N GLY A 207 -11.81 30.70 -3.11
CA GLY A 207 -12.05 31.47 -4.34
C GLY A 207 -12.33 30.71 -5.65
N GLN A 208 -12.68 29.44 -5.64
CA GLN A 208 -13.37 28.84 -6.80
C GLN A 208 -14.84 28.58 -6.44
N SER A 209 -15.57 29.66 -6.13
CA SER A 209 -16.98 29.71 -6.47
C SER A 209 -17.04 29.85 -7.98
N TYR A 210 -17.34 28.74 -8.65
CA TYR A 210 -17.92 28.79 -9.98
C TYR A 210 -19.22 29.58 -9.82
N ASP A 211 -19.31 30.74 -10.46
CA ASP A 211 -20.55 31.49 -10.58
C ASP A 211 -21.20 31.05 -11.90
N PRO A 212 -22.23 30.19 -11.87
CA PRO A 212 -22.93 29.79 -13.08
C PRO A 212 -24.10 30.74 -13.37
N GLU A 213 -23.97 32.06 -13.19
CA GLU A 213 -24.93 33.03 -13.74
C GLU A 213 -24.41 34.47 -13.67
N ALA A 214 -23.81 34.95 -14.78
CA ALA A 214 -23.74 36.36 -15.12
C ALA A 214 -23.71 36.54 -16.65
#